data_AF-A0A7Y9KKS2-F1
#
_entry.id   AF-A0A7Y9KKS2-F1
#
_cell.length_a   1.000
_cell.length_b   1.000
_cell.length_c   1.000
_cell.angle_alpha   90.00
_cell.angle_beta   90.00
_cell.angle_gamma   90.00
#
_symmetry.space_group_name_H-M   'P 1'
#
loop_
_entity.id
_entity.type
_entity.pdbx_description
1 polymer ?
#
loop_
_entity_poly.entity_id
_entity_poly.type
_entity_poly.pdbx_seq_one_letter_code
_entity_poly.pdbx_strand_id
1 'polypeptide(L)'
;MSDAPRRSAPTWLGVLLASAEFARAYTFAVLGTVFAAFAIERLAGRVTYATIVAVLCVVGAGVLVSRGREISFLRLVPTTLLVLLAWMLASVFWSSDPTMSFWNWVYTLGVAFLAVVIGHIRDTLQTARALGDVLRMLLSISLGIEVLSGILIDTPLEFLGVQGNIASFGPIQGIFGTRNALGFVAVIALITFLIEYRTQSVRPGLSLYSVVLAGVLAALSDSPTVVVLAAAVGLATGVLALVRHTRPERRSALQWTIGVVVVLGLAIAYLARGPIISLLGARTDLAMRTELWVDIIGYVRFRPVQGWGWFGPWVQTEFPFNGLNYWLQQNHASALNAYFDVLLQLGWVGLVLFAGLAGAALVRSWLDASERRAVVYAWTPLILVALLVDSIFESFTLFGLGWLMLVLCAVRAGQSRSWRERFREGPVDDVAEGAGLPHEA
;
A
#
# COMPACT_ATOMS: atom_id res chain seq x y z
N MET A 1 44.56 33.42 13.93
CA MET A 1 43.59 33.48 12.81
C MET A 1 42.86 32.16 12.78
N SER A 2 41.68 32.09 13.40
CA SER A 2 40.82 30.91 13.41
C SER A 2 39.91 30.97 12.20
N ASP A 3 40.14 30.08 11.22
CA ASP A 3 39.21 29.85 10.12
C ASP A 3 37.89 29.31 10.69
N ALA A 4 36.94 30.21 10.93
CA ALA A 4 35.55 29.82 11.12
C ALA A 4 35.07 29.21 9.78
N PRO A 5 34.49 27.99 9.77
CA PRO A 5 33.99 27.41 8.53
C PRO A 5 32.91 28.35 7.97
N ARG A 6 33.17 28.92 6.79
CA ARG A 6 32.21 29.75 6.04
C ARG A 6 30.93 28.94 5.87
N ARG A 7 29.91 29.28 6.65
CA ARG A 7 28.57 28.72 6.49
C ARG A 7 28.05 29.19 5.14
N SER A 8 28.08 28.31 4.13
CA SER A 8 27.43 28.56 2.86
C SER A 8 25.96 28.85 3.11
N ALA A 9 25.51 30.06 2.77
CA ALA A 9 24.10 30.41 2.84
C ALA A 9 23.28 29.38 2.04
N PRO A 10 22.12 28.92 2.55
CA PRO A 10 21.29 27.96 1.83
C PRO A 10 20.90 28.57 0.48
N THR A 11 21.11 27.82 -0.60
CA THR A 11 20.68 28.23 -1.94
C THR A 11 19.16 28.40 -1.96
N TRP A 12 18.65 29.34 -2.76
CA TRP A 12 17.20 29.58 -2.92
C TRP A 12 16.43 28.28 -3.23
N LEU A 13 17.03 27.42 -4.05
CA LEU A 13 16.52 26.10 -4.40
C LEU A 13 16.41 25.18 -3.17
N GLY A 14 17.41 25.19 -2.28
CA GLY A 14 17.39 24.43 -1.03
C GLY A 14 16.27 24.90 -0.09
N VAL A 15 16.02 26.21 0.00
CA VAL A 15 14.92 26.78 0.80
C VAL A 15 13.55 26.38 0.25
N LEU A 16 13.37 26.43 -1.08
CA LEU A 16 12.12 26.00 -1.72
C LEU A 16 11.86 24.50 -1.51
N LEU A 17 12.87 23.65 -1.71
CA LEU A 17 12.76 22.21 -1.51
C LEU A 17 12.51 21.83 -0.04
N ALA A 18 12.98 22.64 0.90
CA ALA A 18 12.72 22.48 2.32
C ALA A 18 11.35 23.02 2.78
N SER A 19 10.59 23.70 1.92
CA SER A 19 9.31 24.29 2.29
C SER A 19 8.19 23.26 2.49
N ALA A 20 7.23 23.58 3.38
CA ALA A 20 6.06 22.74 3.64
C ALA A 20 5.09 22.70 2.44
N GLU A 21 4.97 23.80 1.69
CA GLU A 21 4.14 23.88 0.49
C GLU A 21 4.70 23.02 -0.64
N PHE A 22 6.03 23.01 -0.82
CA PHE A 22 6.65 22.12 -1.80
C PHE A 22 6.46 20.65 -1.43
N ALA A 23 6.64 20.28 -0.16
CA ALA A 23 6.38 18.91 0.32
C ALA A 23 4.92 18.49 0.09
N ARG A 24 3.97 19.42 0.26
CA ARG A 24 2.55 19.20 -0.07
C ARG A 24 2.37 18.96 -1.57
N ALA A 25 2.82 19.87 -2.42
CA ALA A 25 2.70 19.78 -3.88
C ALA A 25 3.35 18.49 -4.43
N TYR A 26 4.54 18.14 -3.93
CA TYR A 26 5.23 16.90 -4.26
C TYR A 26 4.40 15.67 -3.89
N THR A 27 3.82 15.64 -2.69
CA THR A 27 2.97 14.52 -2.24
C THR A 27 1.74 14.39 -3.14
N PHE A 28 1.09 15.51 -3.51
CA PHE A 28 -0.02 15.51 -4.47
C PHE A 28 0.38 14.97 -5.84
N ALA A 29 1.52 15.43 -6.36
CA ALA A 29 2.02 14.98 -7.66
C ALA A 29 2.30 13.47 -7.65
N VAL A 30 3.02 12.96 -6.65
CA VAL A 30 3.33 11.52 -6.54
C VAL A 30 2.06 10.68 -6.39
N LEU A 31 1.18 11.03 -5.45
CA LEU A 31 -0.07 10.27 -5.25
C LEU A 31 -0.96 10.33 -6.50
N GLY A 32 -1.13 11.51 -7.09
CA GLY A 32 -1.89 11.69 -8.33
C GLY A 32 -1.32 10.88 -9.49
N THR A 33 -0.01 10.97 -9.73
CA THR A 33 0.67 10.22 -10.80
C THR A 33 0.53 8.71 -10.61
N VAL A 34 0.77 8.19 -9.41
CA VAL A 34 0.76 6.74 -9.19
C VAL A 34 -0.65 6.17 -9.17
N PHE A 35 -1.63 6.87 -8.59
CA PHE A 35 -3.03 6.42 -8.63
C PHE A 35 -3.68 6.58 -10.01
N ALA A 36 -3.24 7.55 -10.82
CA ALA A 36 -3.69 7.73 -12.19
C ALA A 36 -2.82 6.99 -13.23
N ALA A 37 -1.96 6.05 -12.81
CA ALA A 37 -1.00 5.38 -13.69
C ALA A 37 -1.65 4.80 -14.95
N PHE A 38 -2.75 4.06 -14.80
CA PHE A 38 -3.47 3.46 -15.93
C PHE A 38 -3.95 4.53 -16.94
N ALA A 39 -4.58 5.60 -16.44
CA ALA A 39 -5.06 6.70 -17.28
C ALA A 39 -3.92 7.41 -18.01
N ILE A 40 -2.81 7.68 -17.31
CA ILE A 40 -1.63 8.33 -17.89
C ILE A 40 -0.98 7.43 -18.96
N GLU A 41 -0.82 6.14 -18.69
CA GLU A 41 -0.27 5.19 -19.66
C GLU A 41 -1.14 5.08 -20.92
N ARG A 42 -2.46 5.10 -20.76
CA ARG A 42 -3.40 5.06 -21.87
C ARG A 42 -3.43 6.35 -22.70
N LEU A 43 -3.34 7.52 -22.06
CA LEU A 43 -3.42 8.82 -22.73
C LEU A 43 -2.09 9.26 -23.33
N ALA A 44 -0.97 8.98 -22.65
CA ALA A 44 0.35 9.54 -23.00
C ALA A 44 1.43 8.48 -23.21
N GLY A 45 1.13 7.19 -22.97
CA GLY A 45 2.06 6.09 -23.16
C GLY A 45 2.92 5.77 -21.93
N ARG A 46 3.45 4.55 -21.91
CA ARG A 46 4.31 4.02 -20.82
C ARG A 46 5.60 4.80 -20.63
N VAL A 47 6.22 5.27 -21.72
CA VAL A 47 7.45 6.06 -21.67
C VAL A 47 7.22 7.39 -20.95
N THR A 48 6.09 8.06 -21.22
CA THR A 48 5.73 9.31 -20.55
C THR A 48 5.51 9.07 -19.06
N TYR A 49 4.75 8.03 -18.70
CA TYR A 49 4.54 7.68 -17.30
C TYR A 49 5.87 7.37 -16.57
N ALA A 50 6.75 6.57 -17.17
CA ALA A 50 8.08 6.28 -16.62
C ALA A 50 8.93 7.55 -16.45
N THR A 51 8.86 8.48 -17.41
CA THR A 51 9.55 9.77 -17.34
C THR A 51 9.04 10.63 -16.18
N ILE A 52 7.72 10.70 -15.97
CA ILE A 52 7.14 11.43 -14.84
C ILE A 52 7.63 10.83 -13.52
N VAL A 53 7.61 9.50 -13.37
CA VAL A 53 8.10 8.81 -12.17
C VAL A 53 9.59 9.10 -11.95
N ALA A 54 10.41 9.05 -13.00
CA ALA A 54 11.84 9.36 -12.91
C ALA A 54 12.10 10.82 -12.47
N VAL A 55 11.38 11.78 -13.05
CA VAL A 55 11.46 13.20 -12.65
C VAL A 55 11.06 13.38 -11.18
N LEU A 56 9.97 12.74 -10.74
CA LEU A 56 9.55 12.78 -9.34
C LEU A 56 10.57 12.13 -8.40
N CYS A 57 11.30 11.10 -8.85
CA CYS A 57 12.39 10.51 -8.07
C CYS A 57 13.57 11.50 -7.94
N VAL A 58 13.96 12.17 -9.03
CA VAL A 58 15.02 13.19 -9.00
C VAL A 58 14.64 14.34 -8.07
N VAL A 59 13.41 14.84 -8.17
CA VAL A 59 12.89 15.88 -7.28
C VAL A 59 12.86 15.40 -5.83
N GLY A 60 12.39 14.18 -5.57
CA GLY A 60 12.36 13.58 -4.23
C GLY A 60 13.75 13.43 -3.61
N ALA A 61 14.75 13.05 -4.41
CA ALA A 61 16.15 13.00 -3.98
C ALA A 61 16.65 14.41 -3.61
N GLY A 62 16.31 15.43 -4.40
CA GLY A 62 16.61 16.83 -4.07
C GLY A 62 15.99 17.27 -2.72
N VAL A 63 14.76 16.84 -2.42
CA VAL A 63 14.10 17.11 -1.14
C VAL A 63 14.79 16.39 0.03
N LEU A 64 15.22 15.14 -0.15
CA LEU A 64 15.96 14.42 0.90
C LEU A 64 17.32 15.06 1.17
N VAL A 65 18.05 15.44 0.12
CA VAL A 65 19.38 16.07 0.25
C VAL A 65 19.26 17.43 0.93
N SER A 66 18.26 18.25 0.58
CA SER A 66 18.05 19.55 1.22
C SER A 66 17.68 19.44 2.71
N ARG A 67 17.01 18.35 3.09
CA ARG A 67 16.65 18.03 4.49
C ARG A 67 17.64 17.10 5.19
N GLY A 68 18.75 16.73 4.55
CA GLY A 68 19.67 15.68 5.01
C GLY A 68 20.35 15.95 6.36
N ARG A 69 20.33 17.19 6.87
CA ARG A 69 20.86 17.53 8.20
C ARG A 69 19.96 17.05 9.35
N GLU A 70 18.70 16.73 9.09
CA GLU A 70 17.71 16.30 10.08
C GLU A 70 17.42 14.78 10.01
N ILE A 71 17.90 14.10 8.97
CA ILE A 71 17.49 12.73 8.64
C ILE A 71 18.67 11.76 8.80
N SER A 72 18.60 10.89 9.81
CA SER A 72 19.57 9.78 9.97
C SER A 72 19.28 8.66 8.95
N PHE A 73 20.24 8.35 8.08
CA PHE A 73 20.16 7.29 7.05
C PHE A 73 19.72 5.92 7.58
N LEU A 74 20.15 5.55 8.79
CA LEU A 74 19.79 4.28 9.43
C LEU A 74 18.31 4.19 9.88
N ARG A 75 17.57 5.31 9.88
CA ARG A 75 16.14 5.38 10.23
C ARG A 75 15.23 5.59 9.01
N LEU A 76 15.82 5.74 7.81
CA LEU A 76 15.10 6.14 6.60
C LEU A 76 14.24 5.03 5.99
N VAL A 77 14.64 3.75 6.10
CA VAL A 77 13.94 2.67 5.40
C VAL A 77 13.83 1.44 6.30
N PRO A 78 12.64 0.78 6.38
CA PRO A 78 12.52 -0.50 7.05
C PRO A 78 13.52 -1.52 6.49
N THR A 79 14.29 -2.18 7.35
CA THR A 79 15.29 -3.18 6.94
C THR A 79 14.67 -4.32 6.14
N THR A 80 13.45 -4.73 6.48
CA THR A 80 12.69 -5.74 5.73
C THR A 80 12.42 -5.35 4.29
N LEU A 81 12.19 -4.06 4.01
CA LEU A 81 12.01 -3.55 2.64
C LEU A 81 13.32 -3.58 1.87
N LEU A 82 14.43 -3.17 2.50
CA LEU A 82 15.75 -3.22 1.86
C LEU A 82 16.17 -4.65 1.51
N VAL A 83 15.94 -5.60 2.42
CA VAL A 83 16.26 -7.02 2.16
C VAL A 83 15.38 -7.59 1.05
N LEU A 84 14.08 -7.25 1.01
CA LEU A 84 13.20 -7.66 -0.08
C LEU A 84 13.65 -7.08 -1.42
N LEU A 85 13.97 -5.77 -1.49
CA LEU A 85 14.47 -5.12 -2.70
C LEU A 85 15.82 -5.69 -3.15
N ALA A 86 16.71 -6.02 -2.22
CA ALA A 86 17.98 -6.67 -2.53
C ALA A 86 17.78 -8.08 -3.07
N TRP A 87 16.81 -8.84 -2.55
CA TRP A 87 16.45 -10.14 -3.08
C TRP A 87 15.83 -10.05 -4.47
N MET A 88 14.96 -9.05 -4.72
CA MET A 88 14.43 -8.76 -6.06
C MET A 88 15.54 -8.38 -7.04
N LEU A 89 16.58 -7.64 -6.59
CA LEU A 89 17.74 -7.33 -7.43
C LEU A 89 18.58 -8.58 -7.70
N ALA A 90 18.81 -9.41 -6.69
CA ALA A 90 19.55 -10.64 -6.86
C ALA A 90 18.88 -11.55 -7.90
N SER A 91 17.54 -11.57 -7.94
CA SER A 91 16.80 -12.42 -8.88
C SER A 91 16.94 -12.06 -10.35
N VAL A 92 17.46 -10.86 -10.65
CA VAL A 92 17.88 -10.46 -12.00
C VAL A 92 18.97 -11.37 -12.56
N PHE A 93 19.87 -11.90 -11.72
CA PHE A 93 21.00 -12.72 -12.19
C PHE A 93 20.60 -14.10 -12.71
N TRP A 94 19.40 -14.59 -12.35
CA TRP A 94 18.89 -15.89 -12.79
C TRP A 94 17.56 -15.81 -13.54
N SER A 95 17.10 -14.61 -13.89
CA SER A 95 15.90 -14.41 -14.71
C SER A 95 16.12 -14.83 -16.16
N SER A 96 15.03 -15.09 -16.89
CA SER A 96 15.08 -15.42 -18.34
C SER A 96 15.63 -14.25 -19.16
N ASP A 97 15.20 -13.03 -18.82
CA ASP A 97 15.69 -11.76 -19.36
C ASP A 97 16.21 -10.87 -18.21
N PRO A 98 17.53 -10.84 -17.99
CA PRO A 98 18.14 -9.97 -16.98
C PRO A 98 17.96 -8.48 -17.26
N THR A 99 17.90 -8.06 -18.52
CA THR A 99 17.78 -6.64 -18.87
C THR A 99 16.40 -6.12 -18.50
N MET A 100 15.36 -6.85 -18.90
CA MET A 100 13.98 -6.48 -18.58
C MET A 100 13.69 -6.60 -17.08
N SER A 101 14.18 -7.68 -16.43
CA SER A 101 14.06 -7.84 -14.98
C SER A 101 14.72 -6.69 -14.22
N PHE A 102 15.91 -6.25 -14.63
CA PHE A 102 16.59 -5.09 -14.03
C PHE A 102 15.77 -3.81 -14.14
N TRP A 103 15.22 -3.48 -15.31
CA TRP A 103 14.43 -2.25 -15.47
C TRP A 103 13.09 -2.30 -14.70
N ASN A 104 12.45 -3.46 -14.62
CA ASN A 104 11.28 -3.65 -13.77
C ASN A 104 11.62 -3.50 -12.29
N TRP A 105 12.78 -4.01 -11.85
CA TRP A 105 13.29 -3.75 -10.51
C TRP A 105 13.55 -2.25 -10.26
N VAL A 106 14.15 -1.53 -11.22
CA VAL A 106 14.36 -0.07 -11.12
C VAL A 106 13.02 0.66 -10.98
N TYR A 107 11.99 0.26 -11.72
CA TYR A 107 10.65 0.82 -11.59
C TYR A 107 10.04 0.56 -10.19
N THR A 108 10.12 -0.68 -9.69
CA THR A 108 9.68 -1.03 -8.33
C THR A 108 10.44 -0.25 -7.26
N LEU A 109 11.74 -0.08 -7.42
CA LEU A 109 12.59 0.73 -6.54
C LEU A 109 12.19 2.20 -6.59
N GLY A 110 11.92 2.76 -7.78
CA GLY A 110 11.48 4.14 -7.97
C GLY A 110 10.19 4.42 -7.22
N VAL A 111 9.16 3.57 -7.37
CA VAL A 111 7.90 3.72 -6.64
C VAL A 111 8.11 3.55 -5.12
N ALA A 112 8.93 2.60 -4.68
CA ALA A 112 9.28 2.46 -3.26
C ALA A 112 9.98 3.72 -2.71
N PHE A 113 10.90 4.28 -3.48
CA PHE A 113 11.61 5.51 -3.13
C PHE A 113 10.63 6.67 -2.96
N LEU A 114 9.70 6.88 -3.88
CA LEU A 114 8.66 7.92 -3.77
C LEU A 114 7.83 7.78 -2.48
N ALA A 115 7.43 6.55 -2.13
CA ALA A 115 6.73 6.27 -0.88
C ALA A 115 7.57 6.57 0.36
N VAL A 116 8.87 6.23 0.34
CA VAL A 116 9.82 6.57 1.42
C VAL A 116 9.92 8.09 1.57
N VAL A 117 10.06 8.84 0.46
CA VAL A 117 10.12 10.31 0.50
C VAL A 117 8.86 10.89 1.17
N ILE A 118 7.66 10.49 0.73
CA ILE A 118 6.39 10.94 1.34
C ILE A 118 6.35 10.60 2.84
N GLY A 119 6.78 9.38 3.21
CA GLY A 119 6.81 8.93 4.59
C GLY A 119 7.71 9.77 5.50
N HIS A 120 8.71 10.46 4.96
CA HIS A 120 9.63 11.30 5.74
C HIS A 120 9.25 12.78 5.78
N ILE A 121 8.61 13.30 4.71
CA ILE A 121 8.36 14.75 4.60
C ILE A 121 6.97 15.17 5.07
N ARG A 122 6.04 14.23 5.23
CA ARG A 122 4.66 14.49 5.71
C ARG A 122 4.42 13.76 7.01
N ASP A 123 3.40 14.15 7.75
CA ASP A 123 2.82 13.34 8.83
C ASP A 123 1.68 12.43 8.33
N THR A 124 1.31 11.42 9.10
CA THR A 124 0.21 10.50 8.78
C THR A 124 -1.09 11.21 8.41
N LEU A 125 -1.51 12.22 9.19
CA LEU A 125 -2.73 12.99 8.90
C LEU A 125 -2.59 13.82 7.61
N GLN A 126 -1.40 14.34 7.34
CA GLN A 126 -1.14 15.14 6.14
C GLN A 126 -1.10 14.27 4.88
N THR A 127 -0.55 13.05 4.97
CA THR A 127 -0.57 12.05 3.90
C THR A 127 -1.98 11.54 3.64
N ALA A 128 -2.73 11.20 4.69
CA ALA A 128 -4.13 10.78 4.56
C ALA A 128 -4.98 11.85 3.89
N ARG A 129 -4.82 13.13 4.28
CA ARG A 129 -5.52 14.25 3.62
C ARG A 129 -5.12 14.44 2.16
N ALA A 130 -3.82 14.39 1.85
CA ALA A 130 -3.37 14.50 0.46
C ALA A 130 -3.91 13.35 -0.40
N LEU A 131 -3.94 12.13 0.15
CA LEU A 131 -4.54 10.99 -0.50
C LEU A 131 -6.05 11.17 -0.68
N GLY A 132 -6.77 11.63 0.35
CA GLY A 132 -8.20 11.90 0.26
C GLY A 132 -8.54 12.91 -0.83
N ASP A 133 -7.82 14.03 -0.89
CA ASP A 133 -8.01 15.04 -1.92
C ASP A 133 -7.75 14.49 -3.35
N VAL A 134 -6.68 13.70 -3.53
CA VAL A 134 -6.38 13.03 -4.82
C VAL A 134 -7.49 12.04 -5.18
N LEU A 135 -7.85 11.15 -4.26
CA LEU A 135 -8.86 10.12 -4.50
C LEU A 135 -10.22 10.73 -4.79
N ARG A 136 -10.59 11.81 -4.11
CA ARG A 136 -11.83 12.54 -4.39
C ARG A 136 -11.85 13.01 -5.83
N MET A 137 -10.77 13.64 -6.30
CA MET A 137 -10.66 14.09 -7.69
C MET A 137 -10.74 12.92 -8.67
N LEU A 138 -9.95 11.85 -8.48
CA LEU A 138 -9.90 10.72 -9.42
C LEU A 138 -11.22 9.94 -9.47
N LEU A 139 -11.89 9.77 -8.33
CA LEU A 139 -13.19 9.12 -8.25
C LEU A 139 -14.30 9.99 -8.88
N SER A 140 -14.28 11.31 -8.66
CA SER A 140 -15.22 12.23 -9.31
C SER A 140 -15.05 12.21 -10.82
N ILE A 141 -13.79 12.22 -11.31
CA ILE A 141 -13.47 12.10 -12.74
C ILE A 141 -13.95 10.75 -13.28
N SER A 142 -13.71 9.66 -12.55
CA SER A 142 -14.16 8.32 -12.93
C SER A 142 -15.67 8.25 -13.11
N LEU A 143 -16.43 8.74 -12.14
CA LEU A 143 -17.89 8.79 -12.23
C LEU A 143 -18.35 9.67 -13.39
N GLY A 144 -17.72 10.84 -13.58
CA GLY A 144 -18.04 11.75 -14.67
C GLY A 144 -17.81 11.13 -16.05
N ILE A 145 -16.72 10.39 -16.23
CA ILE A 145 -16.40 9.70 -17.48
C ILE A 145 -17.36 8.53 -17.73
N GLU A 146 -17.72 7.76 -16.70
CA GLU A 146 -18.70 6.68 -16.82
C GLU A 146 -20.09 7.21 -17.19
N VAL A 147 -20.53 8.31 -16.58
CA VAL A 147 -21.78 8.99 -16.94
C VAL A 147 -21.72 9.54 -18.36
N LEU A 148 -20.60 10.17 -18.74
CA LEU A 148 -20.41 10.70 -20.09
C LEU A 148 -20.48 9.58 -21.14
N SER A 149 -19.70 8.52 -20.95
CA SER A 149 -19.60 7.38 -21.87
C SER A 149 -20.90 6.59 -21.94
N GLY A 150 -21.50 6.26 -20.80
CA GLY A 150 -22.61 5.32 -20.75
C GLY A 150 -24.02 5.91 -20.72
N ILE A 151 -24.19 7.19 -20.38
CA ILE A 151 -25.52 7.84 -20.36
C ILE A 151 -25.64 8.90 -21.46
N LEU A 152 -24.61 9.74 -21.61
CA LEU A 152 -24.69 10.90 -22.50
C LEU A 152 -24.35 10.56 -23.95
N ILE A 153 -23.26 9.81 -24.16
CA ILE A 153 -22.78 9.44 -25.50
C ILE A 153 -23.28 8.03 -25.89
N ASP A 154 -23.49 7.15 -24.91
CA ASP A 154 -23.86 5.72 -25.09
C ASP A 154 -22.85 4.97 -25.99
N THR A 155 -21.56 5.30 -25.85
CA THR A 155 -20.47 4.61 -26.54
C THR A 155 -19.28 4.36 -25.63
N PRO A 156 -18.61 3.20 -25.77
CA PRO A 156 -17.42 2.89 -24.98
C PRO A 156 -16.26 3.82 -25.37
N LEU A 157 -15.55 4.35 -24.36
CA LEU A 157 -14.33 5.13 -24.56
C LEU A 157 -13.12 4.18 -24.52
N GLU A 158 -12.88 3.49 -25.65
CA GLU A 158 -11.85 2.45 -25.77
C GLU A 158 -10.44 2.95 -25.41
N PHE A 159 -10.12 4.20 -25.77
CA PHE A 159 -8.81 4.80 -25.46
C PHE A 159 -8.55 4.93 -23.96
N LEU A 160 -9.60 5.07 -23.13
CA LEU A 160 -9.53 5.08 -21.67
C LEU A 160 -9.85 3.71 -21.05
N GLY A 161 -10.22 2.70 -21.85
CA GLY A 161 -10.66 1.41 -21.36
C GLY A 161 -11.98 1.45 -20.57
N VAL A 162 -12.83 2.45 -20.83
CA VAL A 162 -14.14 2.59 -20.17
C VAL A 162 -15.21 2.00 -21.07
N GLN A 163 -16.01 1.09 -20.52
CA GLN A 163 -17.05 0.38 -21.29
C GLN A 163 -18.37 1.15 -21.42
N GLY A 164 -18.66 2.08 -20.50
CA GLY A 164 -19.90 2.86 -20.53
C GLY A 164 -21.14 2.07 -20.11
N ASN A 165 -21.01 1.04 -19.26
CA ASN A 165 -22.13 0.16 -18.89
C ASN A 165 -23.05 0.74 -17.80
N ILE A 166 -22.87 2.00 -17.39
CA ILE A 166 -23.59 2.54 -16.23
C ILE A 166 -25.11 2.61 -16.46
N ALA A 167 -25.58 2.89 -17.69
CA ALA A 167 -27.01 2.97 -18.01
C ALA A 167 -27.69 1.60 -18.00
N SER A 168 -26.93 0.53 -18.32
CA SER A 168 -27.42 -0.85 -18.27
C SER A 168 -27.27 -1.49 -16.89
N PHE A 169 -26.91 -0.70 -15.86
CA PHE A 169 -26.58 -1.18 -14.51
C PHE A 169 -25.47 -2.26 -14.51
N GLY A 170 -24.58 -2.22 -15.51
CA GLY A 170 -23.41 -3.09 -15.57
C GLY A 170 -22.24 -2.56 -14.72
N PRO A 171 -21.19 -3.37 -14.55
CA PRO A 171 -20.01 -2.99 -13.78
C PRO A 171 -19.27 -1.83 -14.44
N ILE A 172 -18.88 -0.85 -13.62
CA ILE A 172 -18.04 0.28 -14.03
C ILE A 172 -16.56 0.04 -13.68
N GLN A 173 -15.65 0.68 -14.40
CA GLN A 173 -14.20 0.57 -14.20
C GLN A 173 -13.53 1.93 -13.92
N GLY A 174 -14.18 3.03 -14.28
CA GLY A 174 -13.62 4.38 -14.20
C GLY A 174 -12.29 4.48 -14.94
N ILE A 175 -11.41 5.36 -14.47
CA ILE A 175 -10.08 5.56 -15.07
C ILE A 175 -9.02 4.54 -14.60
N PHE A 176 -9.43 3.47 -13.91
CA PHE A 176 -8.53 2.48 -13.32
C PHE A 176 -8.41 1.20 -14.16
N GLY A 177 -9.14 1.12 -15.27
CA GLY A 177 -9.02 0.08 -16.29
C GLY A 177 -9.71 -1.24 -15.99
N THR A 178 -9.92 -1.58 -14.72
CA THR A 178 -10.70 -2.77 -14.33
C THR A 178 -11.64 -2.45 -13.17
N ARG A 179 -12.75 -3.19 -13.09
CA ARG A 179 -13.70 -3.08 -11.98
C ARG A 179 -13.07 -3.40 -10.62
N ASN A 180 -12.15 -4.36 -10.58
CA ASN A 180 -11.46 -4.76 -9.36
C ASN A 180 -10.50 -3.67 -8.88
N ALA A 181 -9.78 -3.01 -9.81
CA ALA A 181 -8.92 -1.88 -9.47
C ALA A 181 -9.73 -0.68 -8.95
N LEU A 182 -10.86 -0.33 -9.61
CA LEU A 182 -11.76 0.72 -9.11
C LEU A 182 -12.30 0.37 -7.72
N GLY A 183 -12.79 -0.85 -7.53
CA GLY A 183 -13.29 -1.33 -6.25
C GLY A 183 -12.25 -1.24 -5.14
N PHE A 184 -11.02 -1.69 -5.41
CA PHE A 184 -9.89 -1.59 -4.49
C PHE A 184 -9.56 -0.14 -4.11
N VAL A 185 -9.46 0.75 -5.10
CA VAL A 185 -9.22 2.18 -4.86
C VAL A 185 -10.38 2.83 -4.10
N ALA A 186 -11.62 2.45 -4.38
CA ALA A 186 -12.79 2.95 -3.66
C ALA A 186 -12.79 2.53 -2.19
N VAL A 187 -12.32 1.32 -1.85
CA VAL A 187 -12.15 0.91 -0.44
C VAL A 187 -11.05 1.72 0.25
N ILE A 188 -9.89 1.92 -0.38
CA ILE A 188 -8.82 2.79 0.14
C ILE A 188 -9.35 4.21 0.39
N ALA A 189 -10.14 4.73 -0.55
CA ALA A 189 -10.78 6.04 -0.46
C ALA A 189 -11.77 6.08 0.70
N LEU A 190 -12.63 5.06 0.84
CA LEU A 190 -13.62 4.98 1.91
C LEU A 190 -12.97 4.97 3.29
N ILE A 191 -11.90 4.18 3.50
CA ILE A 191 -11.12 4.20 4.74
C ILE A 191 -10.59 5.61 5.02
N THR A 192 -10.01 6.25 4.01
CA THR A 192 -9.42 7.58 4.13
C THR A 192 -10.48 8.65 4.44
N PHE A 193 -11.61 8.66 3.72
CA PHE A 193 -12.71 9.60 3.91
C PHE A 193 -13.43 9.42 5.24
N LEU A 194 -13.62 8.19 5.70
CA LEU A 194 -14.19 7.93 7.03
C LEU A 194 -13.28 8.45 8.13
N ILE A 195 -11.96 8.35 7.96
CA ILE A 195 -11.00 8.92 8.90
C ILE A 195 -11.04 10.45 8.86
N GLU A 196 -11.07 11.07 7.68
CA GLU A 196 -11.25 12.53 7.54
C GLU A 196 -12.53 13.03 8.19
N TYR A 197 -13.64 12.30 8.01
CA TYR A 197 -14.93 12.59 8.63
C TYR A 197 -14.83 12.55 10.16
N ARG A 198 -14.22 11.50 10.70
CA ARG A 198 -14.06 11.32 12.16
C ARG A 198 -13.08 12.30 12.77
N THR A 199 -12.07 12.75 12.04
CA THR A 199 -11.10 13.76 12.50
C THR A 199 -11.54 15.18 12.21
N GLN A 200 -12.74 15.40 11.64
CA GLN A 200 -13.27 16.71 11.25
C GLN A 200 -12.26 17.55 10.47
N SER A 201 -11.43 16.88 9.65
CA SER A 201 -10.30 17.51 8.97
C SER A 201 -10.70 18.23 7.69
N VAL A 202 -11.94 18.03 7.24
CA VAL A 202 -12.54 18.57 6.03
C VAL A 202 -13.96 19.02 6.35
N ARG A 203 -14.51 19.98 5.59
CA ARG A 203 -15.89 20.45 5.75
C ARG A 203 -16.87 19.26 5.71
N PRO A 204 -17.89 19.20 6.60
CA PRO A 204 -18.80 18.05 6.69
C PRO A 204 -19.47 17.68 5.38
N GLY A 205 -19.92 18.67 4.59
CA GLY A 205 -20.55 18.43 3.29
C GLY A 205 -19.62 17.77 2.27
N LEU A 206 -18.35 18.21 2.22
CA LEU A 206 -17.35 17.62 1.32
C LEU A 206 -16.96 16.21 1.77
N SER A 207 -16.85 15.98 3.07
CA SER A 207 -16.58 14.65 3.61
C SER A 207 -17.73 13.67 3.35
N LEU A 208 -18.98 14.09 3.55
CA LEU A 208 -20.16 13.30 3.20
C LEU A 208 -20.21 12.98 1.70
N TYR A 209 -20.01 13.98 0.83
CA TYR A 209 -19.90 13.78 -0.61
C TYR A 209 -18.86 12.71 -0.96
N SER A 210 -17.69 12.76 -0.31
CA SER A 210 -16.59 11.83 -0.57
C SER A 210 -16.93 10.39 -0.17
N VAL A 211 -17.54 10.22 1.01
CA VAL A 211 -17.97 8.90 1.51
C VAL A 211 -19.05 8.32 0.58
N VAL A 212 -20.03 9.13 0.19
CA VAL A 212 -21.10 8.71 -0.73
C VAL A 212 -20.52 8.35 -2.10
N LEU A 213 -19.64 9.18 -2.65
CA LEU A 213 -18.98 8.94 -3.93
C LEU A 213 -18.20 7.61 -3.93
N ALA A 214 -17.37 7.37 -2.92
CA ALA A 214 -16.61 6.13 -2.79
C ALA A 214 -17.55 4.92 -2.61
N GLY A 215 -18.58 5.04 -1.77
CA GLY A 215 -19.56 3.98 -1.56
C GLY A 215 -20.35 3.62 -2.82
N VAL A 216 -20.79 4.62 -3.58
CA VAL A 216 -21.50 4.44 -4.86
C VAL A 216 -20.60 3.77 -5.89
N LEU A 217 -19.36 4.25 -6.07
CA LEU A 217 -18.43 3.63 -7.02
C LEU A 217 -18.01 2.21 -6.60
N ALA A 218 -17.84 1.97 -5.29
CA ALA A 218 -17.59 0.62 -4.78
C ALA A 218 -18.75 -0.32 -5.12
N ALA A 219 -20.00 0.12 -4.94
CA ALA A 219 -21.18 -0.68 -5.29
C ALA A 219 -21.32 -0.89 -6.81
N LEU A 220 -21.18 0.17 -7.60
CA LEU A 220 -21.31 0.11 -9.06
C LEU A 220 -20.17 -0.67 -9.73
N SER A 221 -19.00 -0.80 -9.08
CA SER A 221 -17.92 -1.65 -9.60
C SER A 221 -18.34 -3.12 -9.73
N ASP A 222 -19.33 -3.56 -8.94
CA ASP A 222 -19.79 -4.96 -8.89
C ASP A 222 -18.60 -5.95 -8.79
N SER A 223 -17.61 -5.58 -7.97
CA SER A 223 -16.42 -6.39 -7.74
C SER A 223 -16.63 -7.28 -6.50
N PRO A 224 -16.50 -8.61 -6.62
CA PRO A 224 -16.61 -9.51 -5.47
C PRO A 224 -15.61 -9.20 -4.35
N THR A 225 -14.44 -8.65 -4.69
CA THR A 225 -13.38 -8.35 -3.73
C THR A 225 -13.80 -7.22 -2.78
N VAL A 226 -14.56 -6.23 -3.26
CA VAL A 226 -15.01 -5.06 -2.49
C VAL A 226 -15.79 -5.48 -1.25
N VAL A 227 -16.69 -6.45 -1.38
CA VAL A 227 -17.51 -6.94 -0.25
C VAL A 227 -16.63 -7.59 0.81
N VAL A 228 -15.68 -8.45 0.40
CA VAL A 228 -14.74 -9.11 1.32
C VAL A 228 -13.82 -8.09 1.99
N LEU A 229 -13.31 -7.12 1.23
CA LEU A 229 -12.48 -6.03 1.74
C LEU A 229 -13.24 -5.18 2.77
N ALA A 230 -14.46 -4.76 2.44
CA ALA A 230 -15.31 -3.97 3.34
C ALA A 230 -15.61 -4.73 4.64
N ALA A 231 -15.92 -6.03 4.55
CA ALA A 231 -16.14 -6.88 5.71
C ALA A 231 -14.87 -7.01 6.57
N ALA A 232 -13.71 -7.26 5.96
CA ALA A 232 -12.44 -7.40 6.66
C ALA A 232 -12.00 -6.10 7.35
N VAL A 233 -12.13 -4.95 6.66
CA VAL A 233 -11.83 -3.63 7.21
C VAL A 233 -12.82 -3.24 8.31
N GLY A 234 -14.11 -3.56 8.15
CA GLY A 234 -15.13 -3.35 9.17
C GLY A 234 -14.85 -4.18 10.43
N LEU A 235 -14.51 -5.46 10.27
CA LEU A 235 -14.07 -6.33 11.36
C LEU A 235 -12.81 -5.77 12.04
N ALA A 236 -11.78 -5.41 11.27
CA ALA A 236 -10.56 -4.83 11.81
C ALA A 236 -10.84 -3.53 12.59
N THR A 237 -11.75 -2.69 12.10
CA THR A 237 -12.19 -1.48 12.80
C THR A 237 -12.88 -1.81 14.13
N GLY A 238 -13.79 -2.80 14.13
CA GLY A 238 -14.47 -3.27 15.33
C GLY A 238 -13.51 -3.87 16.36
N VAL A 239 -12.57 -4.70 15.93
CA VAL A 239 -11.53 -5.28 16.80
C VAL A 239 -10.64 -4.17 17.36
N LEU A 240 -10.21 -3.20 16.52
CA LEU A 240 -9.40 -2.08 17.00
C LEU A 240 -10.17 -1.22 18.02
N ALA A 241 -11.47 -1.00 17.80
CA ALA A 241 -12.33 -0.31 18.75
C ALA A 241 -12.43 -1.10 20.07
N LEU A 242 -12.65 -2.42 20.03
CA LEU A 242 -12.69 -3.28 21.21
C LEU A 242 -11.38 -3.19 22.01
N VAL A 243 -10.24 -3.28 21.33
CA VAL A 243 -8.91 -3.18 21.96
C VAL A 243 -8.72 -1.79 22.58
N ARG A 244 -9.18 -0.70 21.94
CA ARG A 244 -9.08 0.67 22.47
C ARG A 244 -9.97 0.94 23.69
N HIS A 245 -11.10 0.24 23.82
CA HIS A 245 -12.00 0.37 24.98
C HIS A 245 -11.60 -0.55 26.15
N THR A 246 -10.69 -1.50 25.92
CA THR A 246 -10.21 -2.42 26.95
C THR A 246 -9.21 -1.72 27.87
N ARG A 247 -9.29 -2.02 29.18
CA ARG A 247 -8.35 -1.46 30.17
C ARG A 247 -6.89 -1.83 29.82
N PRO A 248 -5.90 -0.94 30.08
CA PRO A 248 -4.51 -1.16 29.68
C PRO A 248 -3.93 -2.49 30.15
N GLU A 249 -4.29 -2.96 31.34
CA GLU A 249 -3.73 -4.16 31.98
C GLU A 249 -4.15 -5.45 31.24
N ARG A 250 -5.35 -5.47 30.65
CA ARG A 250 -5.88 -6.63 29.91
C ARG A 250 -5.63 -6.57 28.42
N ARG A 251 -5.13 -5.44 27.93
CA ARG A 251 -5.03 -5.17 26.50
C ARG A 251 -3.99 -6.04 25.80
N SER A 252 -2.85 -6.30 26.46
CA SER A 252 -1.84 -7.22 25.92
C SER A 252 -2.39 -8.63 25.79
N ALA A 253 -3.09 -9.13 26.82
CA ALA A 253 -3.74 -10.43 26.78
C ALA A 253 -4.78 -10.50 25.64
N LEU A 254 -5.63 -9.49 25.49
CA LEU A 254 -6.61 -9.43 24.40
C LEU A 254 -5.95 -9.45 23.02
N GLN A 255 -4.85 -8.70 22.81
CA GLN A 255 -4.12 -8.71 21.55
C GLN A 255 -3.51 -10.07 21.23
N TRP A 256 -2.96 -10.77 22.21
CA TRP A 256 -2.48 -12.14 22.05
C TRP A 256 -3.62 -13.11 21.72
N THR A 257 -4.75 -13.01 22.43
CA THR A 257 -5.95 -13.81 22.13
C THR A 257 -6.43 -13.58 20.70
N ILE A 258 -6.51 -12.32 20.26
CA ILE A 258 -6.87 -11.98 18.87
C ILE A 258 -5.87 -12.60 17.90
N GLY A 259 -4.56 -12.50 18.18
CA GLY A 259 -3.51 -13.11 17.37
C GLY A 259 -3.69 -14.63 17.24
N VAL A 260 -3.94 -15.32 18.35
CA VAL A 260 -4.21 -16.77 18.37
C VAL A 260 -5.48 -17.11 17.58
N VAL A 261 -6.56 -16.34 17.75
CA VAL A 261 -7.81 -16.54 17.01
C VAL A 261 -7.61 -16.36 15.51
N VAL A 262 -6.84 -15.36 15.07
CA VAL A 262 -6.51 -15.16 13.65
C VAL A 262 -5.69 -16.33 13.11
N VAL A 263 -4.65 -16.77 13.82
CA VAL A 263 -3.82 -17.91 13.40
C VAL A 263 -4.66 -19.19 13.31
N LEU A 264 -5.50 -19.45 14.32
CA LEU A 264 -6.38 -20.61 14.33
C LEU A 264 -7.43 -20.54 13.22
N GLY A 265 -8.01 -19.35 12.98
CA GLY A 265 -8.95 -19.12 11.88
C GLY A 265 -8.32 -19.36 10.50
N LEU A 266 -7.08 -18.90 10.30
CA LEU A 266 -6.31 -19.18 9.08
C LEU A 266 -5.99 -20.67 8.93
N ALA A 267 -5.63 -21.35 10.02
CA ALA A 267 -5.39 -22.80 10.01
C ALA A 267 -6.65 -23.59 9.68
N ILE A 268 -7.80 -23.23 10.27
CA ILE A 268 -9.10 -23.83 9.96
C ILE A 268 -9.48 -23.57 8.50
N ALA A 269 -9.33 -22.34 8.01
CA ALA A 269 -9.60 -22.00 6.61
C ALA A 269 -8.71 -22.81 5.64
N TYR A 270 -7.43 -23.02 5.99
CA TYR A 270 -6.52 -23.85 5.20
C TYR A 270 -6.92 -25.33 5.19
N LEU A 271 -7.35 -25.88 6.32
CA LEU A 271 -7.83 -27.26 6.42
C LEU A 271 -9.18 -27.46 5.71
N ALA A 272 -10.06 -26.46 5.79
CA ALA A 272 -11.38 -26.44 5.15
C ALA A 272 -11.33 -25.94 3.69
N ARG A 273 -10.15 -25.78 3.09
CA ARG A 273 -10.00 -25.23 1.73
C ARG A 273 -10.81 -25.99 0.69
N GLY A 274 -10.86 -27.32 0.77
CA GLY A 274 -11.63 -28.15 -0.18
C GLY A 274 -13.14 -27.83 -0.13
N PRO A 275 -13.79 -27.96 1.04
CA PRO A 275 -15.18 -27.55 1.25
C PRO A 275 -15.45 -26.09 0.86
N ILE A 276 -14.57 -25.15 1.25
CA ILE A 276 -14.71 -23.72 0.91
C ILE A 276 -14.69 -23.52 -0.61
N ILE A 277 -13.74 -24.14 -1.31
CA ILE A 277 -13.64 -24.09 -2.77
C ILE A 277 -14.86 -24.73 -3.42
N SER A 278 -15.40 -25.85 -2.89
CA SER A 278 -16.61 -26.47 -3.43
C SER A 278 -17.89 -25.65 -3.19
N LEU A 279 -18.00 -24.99 -2.03
CA LEU A 279 -19.13 -24.11 -1.69
C LEU A 279 -19.10 -22.82 -2.53
N LEU A 280 -17.91 -22.32 -2.83
CA LEU A 280 -17.70 -21.14 -3.67
C LEU A 280 -17.62 -21.50 -5.17
N GLY A 281 -17.43 -22.78 -5.50
CA GLY A 281 -17.19 -23.34 -6.84
C GLY A 281 -18.37 -23.26 -7.81
N ALA A 282 -19.46 -22.59 -7.43
CA ALA A 282 -20.57 -22.26 -8.30
C ALA A 282 -20.34 -20.99 -9.15
N ARG A 283 -19.18 -20.30 -9.02
CA ARG A 283 -18.83 -19.14 -9.87
C ARG A 283 -17.60 -19.42 -10.72
N THR A 284 -17.72 -19.15 -12.01
CA THR A 284 -16.68 -19.34 -13.05
C THR A 284 -15.35 -18.64 -12.74
N ASP A 285 -15.37 -17.51 -12.02
CA ASP A 285 -14.16 -16.73 -11.72
C ASP A 285 -13.20 -17.41 -10.73
N LEU A 286 -13.72 -18.04 -9.66
CA LEU A 286 -12.87 -18.69 -8.66
C LEU A 286 -12.24 -19.99 -9.18
N ALA A 287 -12.96 -20.71 -10.03
CA ALA A 287 -12.45 -21.91 -10.68
C ALA A 287 -11.22 -21.60 -11.54
N MET A 288 -11.32 -20.57 -12.40
CA MET A 288 -10.22 -20.11 -13.25
C MET A 288 -8.98 -19.70 -12.42
N ARG A 289 -9.19 -18.94 -11.35
CA ARG A 289 -8.09 -18.53 -10.43
C ARG A 289 -7.43 -19.73 -9.76
N THR A 290 -8.23 -20.71 -9.34
CA THR A 290 -7.72 -21.93 -8.68
C THR A 290 -6.88 -22.77 -9.65
N GLU A 291 -7.32 -22.91 -10.89
CA GLU A 291 -6.58 -23.60 -11.97
C GLU A 291 -5.23 -22.91 -12.22
N LEU A 292 -5.23 -21.59 -12.37
CA LEU A 292 -4.01 -20.78 -12.48
C LEU A 292 -3.04 -21.03 -11.32
N TRP A 293 -3.53 -21.08 -10.08
CA TRP A 293 -2.66 -21.29 -8.90
C TRP A 293 -2.09 -22.71 -8.83
N VAL A 294 -2.84 -23.73 -9.26
CA VAL A 294 -2.35 -25.11 -9.35
C VAL A 294 -1.19 -25.18 -10.34
N ASP A 295 -1.33 -24.55 -11.50
CA ASP A 295 -0.27 -24.51 -12.51
C ASP A 295 0.95 -23.73 -12.02
N ILE A 296 0.77 -22.58 -11.37
CA ILE A 296 1.85 -21.82 -10.73
C ILE A 296 2.64 -22.71 -9.77
N ILE A 297 1.97 -23.49 -8.92
CA ILE A 297 2.64 -24.42 -7.99
C ILE A 297 3.47 -25.45 -8.78
N GLY A 298 2.98 -25.91 -9.93
CA GLY A 298 3.73 -26.77 -10.86
C GLY A 298 5.07 -26.14 -11.27
N TYR A 299 5.08 -24.87 -11.68
CA TYR A 299 6.30 -24.15 -12.07
C TYR A 299 7.22 -23.85 -10.88
N VAL A 300 6.65 -23.53 -9.72
CA VAL A 300 7.42 -23.22 -8.49
C VAL A 300 8.27 -24.42 -8.05
N ARG A 301 7.83 -25.66 -8.31
CA ARG A 301 8.59 -26.87 -7.94
C ARG A 301 9.97 -26.96 -8.59
N PHE A 302 10.18 -26.32 -9.75
CA PHE A 302 11.47 -26.33 -10.44
C PHE A 302 12.45 -25.30 -9.88
N ARG A 303 11.96 -24.20 -9.29
CA ARG A 303 12.78 -23.15 -8.65
C ARG A 303 12.19 -22.70 -7.31
N PRO A 304 12.08 -23.59 -6.32
CA PRO A 304 11.28 -23.35 -5.12
C PRO A 304 11.86 -22.26 -4.22
N VAL A 305 13.18 -22.17 -4.12
CA VAL A 305 13.85 -21.24 -3.20
C VAL A 305 13.93 -19.84 -3.81
N GLN A 306 14.43 -19.76 -5.05
CA GLN A 306 14.83 -18.51 -5.71
C GLN A 306 13.79 -17.91 -6.67
N GLY A 307 12.83 -18.71 -7.14
CA GLY A 307 11.85 -18.29 -8.14
C GLY A 307 12.45 -18.07 -9.53
N TRP A 308 11.67 -17.45 -10.41
CA TRP A 308 11.99 -17.26 -11.83
C TRP A 308 12.59 -15.89 -12.19
N GLY A 309 12.66 -14.95 -11.24
CA GLY A 309 13.12 -13.58 -11.46
C GLY A 309 12.00 -12.55 -11.27
N TRP A 310 12.36 -11.35 -10.81
CA TRP A 310 11.40 -10.26 -10.63
C TRP A 310 11.11 -9.53 -11.95
N PHE A 311 9.85 -9.50 -12.35
CA PHE A 311 9.36 -8.74 -13.50
C PHE A 311 8.25 -7.75 -13.11
N GLY A 312 7.68 -7.84 -11.90
CA GLY A 312 6.51 -7.05 -11.55
C GLY A 312 5.29 -7.56 -12.32
N PRO A 313 4.57 -6.72 -13.10
CA PRO A 313 3.56 -7.20 -14.04
C PRO A 313 4.15 -8.22 -15.02
N TRP A 314 3.41 -9.29 -15.30
CA TRP A 314 3.90 -10.38 -16.14
C TRP A 314 4.17 -9.94 -17.56
N VAL A 315 5.34 -10.33 -18.06
CA VAL A 315 5.74 -10.11 -19.45
C VAL A 315 5.29 -11.32 -20.24
N GLN A 316 4.32 -11.14 -21.13
CA GLN A 316 3.64 -12.24 -21.82
C GLN A 316 4.54 -13.07 -22.74
N THR A 317 5.71 -12.55 -23.12
CA THR A 317 6.69 -13.24 -23.96
C THR A 317 7.67 -14.09 -23.16
N GLU A 318 7.80 -13.82 -21.86
CA GLU A 318 8.85 -14.39 -21.01
C GLU A 318 8.39 -15.65 -20.27
N PHE A 319 9.31 -16.59 -20.12
CA PHE A 319 9.08 -17.80 -19.32
C PHE A 319 9.21 -17.48 -17.82
N PRO A 320 8.33 -17.98 -16.94
CA PRO A 320 7.25 -18.97 -17.16
C PRO A 320 5.88 -18.37 -17.54
N PHE A 321 5.75 -17.05 -17.62
CA PHE A 321 4.45 -16.39 -17.83
C PHE A 321 3.80 -16.74 -19.16
N ASN A 322 4.59 -16.82 -20.23
CA ASN A 322 4.13 -17.24 -21.54
C ASN A 322 3.57 -18.67 -21.52
N GLY A 323 4.25 -19.59 -20.82
CA GLY A 323 3.84 -20.99 -20.68
C GLY A 323 2.53 -21.11 -19.92
N LEU A 324 2.38 -20.42 -18.79
CA LEU A 324 1.13 -20.37 -18.03
C LEU A 324 -0.04 -19.87 -18.88
N ASN A 325 0.14 -18.76 -19.58
CA ASN A 325 -0.88 -18.18 -20.45
C ASN A 325 -1.22 -19.08 -21.64
N TYR A 326 -0.24 -19.76 -22.22
CA TYR A 326 -0.45 -20.72 -23.31
C TYR A 326 -1.29 -21.92 -22.87
N TRP A 327 -0.99 -22.52 -21.72
CA TRP A 327 -1.74 -23.69 -21.22
C TRP A 327 -3.17 -23.36 -20.84
N LEU A 328 -3.36 -22.21 -20.18
CA LEU A 328 -4.69 -21.77 -19.74
C LEU A 328 -5.52 -21.16 -20.89
N GLN A 329 -4.93 -20.91 -22.06
CA GLN A 329 -5.55 -20.16 -23.17
C GLN A 329 -6.09 -18.80 -22.70
N GLN A 330 -5.32 -18.12 -21.84
CA GLN A 330 -5.65 -16.83 -21.24
C GLN A 330 -4.47 -15.87 -21.34
N ASN A 331 -4.72 -14.58 -21.14
CA ASN A 331 -3.69 -13.53 -21.17
C ASN A 331 -3.61 -12.78 -19.83
N HIS A 332 -3.14 -13.46 -18.80
CA HIS A 332 -2.95 -12.86 -17.49
C HIS A 332 -1.72 -11.97 -17.45
N ALA A 333 -1.84 -10.83 -16.76
CA ALA A 333 -0.74 -9.91 -16.46
C ALA A 333 -0.20 -10.09 -15.02
N SER A 334 -0.73 -11.04 -14.26
CA SER A 334 -0.35 -11.34 -12.88
C SER A 334 -0.89 -12.70 -12.44
N ALA A 335 -0.49 -13.18 -11.26
CA ALA A 335 -1.06 -14.39 -10.65
C ALA A 335 -2.50 -14.22 -10.12
N LEU A 336 -3.07 -13.01 -10.22
CA LEU A 336 -4.35 -12.64 -9.60
C LEU A 336 -4.39 -12.95 -8.08
N ASN A 337 -3.21 -12.90 -7.46
CA ASN A 337 -2.96 -13.15 -6.04
C ASN A 337 -1.48 -12.80 -5.77
N ALA A 338 -1.22 -11.76 -4.99
CA ALA A 338 0.12 -11.27 -4.74
C ALA A 338 1.05 -12.33 -4.10
N TYR A 339 0.52 -13.23 -3.27
CA TYR A 339 1.34 -14.25 -2.61
C TYR A 339 1.81 -15.32 -3.61
N PHE A 340 0.94 -15.79 -4.49
CA PHE A 340 1.32 -16.70 -5.57
C PHE A 340 2.24 -16.04 -6.59
N ASP A 341 2.05 -14.75 -6.85
CA ASP A 341 2.91 -13.99 -7.75
C ASP A 341 4.34 -13.86 -7.21
N VAL A 342 4.48 -13.46 -5.94
CA VAL A 342 5.78 -13.41 -5.25
C VAL A 342 6.40 -14.81 -5.17
N LEU A 343 5.61 -15.84 -4.90
CA LEU A 343 6.11 -17.22 -4.85
C LEU A 343 6.65 -17.67 -6.22
N LEU A 344 5.96 -17.35 -7.32
CA LEU A 344 6.41 -17.66 -8.67
C LEU A 344 7.70 -16.90 -9.02
N GLN A 345 7.71 -15.58 -8.81
CA GLN A 345 8.80 -14.71 -9.25
C GLN A 345 10.04 -14.81 -8.34
N LEU A 346 9.87 -14.89 -7.03
CA LEU A 346 10.95 -14.78 -6.03
C LEU A 346 11.13 -16.00 -5.14
N GLY A 347 10.31 -17.05 -5.33
CA GLY A 347 10.35 -18.28 -4.56
C GLY A 347 9.90 -18.11 -3.10
N TRP A 348 10.09 -19.17 -2.31
CA TRP A 348 9.76 -19.17 -0.89
C TRP A 348 10.53 -18.10 -0.10
N VAL A 349 11.77 -17.79 -0.49
CA VAL A 349 12.55 -16.73 0.15
C VAL A 349 11.87 -15.38 -0.04
N GLY A 350 11.46 -15.05 -1.27
CA GLY A 350 10.73 -13.82 -1.55
C GLY A 350 9.40 -13.73 -0.80
N LEU A 351 8.66 -14.85 -0.73
CA LEU A 351 7.38 -14.91 -0.03
C LEU A 351 7.55 -14.64 1.47
N VAL A 352 8.56 -15.24 2.11
CA VAL A 352 8.88 -14.99 3.53
C VAL A 352 9.29 -13.54 3.76
N LEU A 353 10.10 -12.95 2.87
CA LEU A 353 10.51 -11.55 2.97
C LEU A 353 9.33 -10.58 2.81
N PHE A 354 8.45 -10.85 1.83
CA PHE A 354 7.23 -10.06 1.61
C PHE A 354 6.26 -10.17 2.79
N ALA A 355 5.99 -11.38 3.28
CA ALA A 355 5.19 -11.61 4.47
C ALA A 355 5.81 -10.98 5.72
N GLY A 356 7.14 -11.01 5.85
CA GLY A 356 7.88 -10.36 6.93
C GLY A 356 7.75 -8.83 6.89
N LEU A 357 7.86 -8.22 5.71
CA LEU A 357 7.64 -6.78 5.53
C LEU A 357 6.21 -6.37 5.91
N ALA A 358 5.22 -7.03 5.31
CA ALA A 358 3.82 -6.64 5.50
C ALA A 358 3.30 -6.99 6.90
N GLY A 359 3.70 -8.15 7.44
CA GLY A 359 3.39 -8.58 8.80
C GLY A 359 4.03 -7.67 9.86
N ALA A 360 5.32 -7.32 9.71
CA ALA A 360 5.97 -6.39 10.63
C ALA A 360 5.34 -5.00 10.58
N ALA A 361 4.98 -4.51 9.39
CA ALA A 361 4.28 -3.24 9.22
C ALA A 361 2.89 -3.27 9.88
N LEU A 362 2.13 -4.35 9.68
CA LEU A 362 0.79 -4.51 10.26
C LEU A 362 0.87 -4.60 11.79
N VAL A 363 1.73 -5.45 12.35
CA VAL A 363 1.86 -5.61 13.80
C VAL A 363 2.30 -4.29 14.44
N ARG A 364 3.32 -3.62 13.90
CA ARG A 364 3.80 -2.35 14.45
C ARG A 364 2.74 -1.25 14.40
N SER A 365 2.07 -1.10 13.26
CA SER A 365 1.01 -0.08 13.10
C SER A 365 -0.24 -0.41 13.92
N TRP A 366 -0.61 -1.68 14.06
CA TRP A 366 -1.73 -2.12 14.89
C TRP A 366 -1.50 -1.85 16.38
N LEU A 367 -0.30 -2.17 16.87
CA LEU A 367 0.05 -1.94 18.26
C LEU A 367 0.13 -0.44 18.56
N ASP A 368 0.68 0.37 17.66
CA ASP A 368 0.67 1.85 17.79
C ASP A 368 -0.75 2.43 17.76
N ALA A 369 -1.58 2.01 16.80
CA ALA A 369 -2.96 2.47 16.66
C ALA A 369 -3.85 2.09 17.83
N SER A 370 -3.57 0.97 18.48
CA SER A 370 -4.32 0.57 19.66
C SER A 370 -3.87 1.34 20.91
N GLU A 371 -2.60 1.80 20.98
CA GLU A 371 -2.08 2.61 22.10
C GLU A 371 -2.61 4.03 22.03
N ARG A 372 -2.69 4.58 20.83
CA ARG A 372 -3.10 5.97 20.61
C ARG A 372 -4.59 6.04 20.31
N ARG A 373 -5.33 6.83 21.09
CA ARG A 373 -6.78 7.02 20.91
C ARG A 373 -7.14 7.86 19.69
N ALA A 374 -6.23 8.68 19.17
CA ALA A 374 -6.51 9.51 18.00
C ALA A 374 -6.83 8.64 16.78
N VAL A 375 -7.93 8.99 16.09
CA VAL A 375 -8.49 8.19 14.98
C VAL A 375 -7.51 8.07 13.81
N VAL A 376 -6.67 9.08 13.59
CA VAL A 376 -5.63 9.10 12.54
C VAL A 376 -4.74 7.86 12.57
N TYR A 377 -4.38 7.37 13.77
CA TYR A 377 -3.49 6.20 13.88
C TYR A 377 -4.15 4.89 13.40
N ALA A 378 -5.48 4.85 13.27
CA ALA A 378 -6.17 3.71 12.67
C ALA A 378 -5.98 3.64 11.15
N TRP A 379 -5.57 4.72 10.48
CA TRP A 379 -5.44 4.76 9.02
C TRP A 379 -4.44 3.72 8.50
N THR A 380 -3.20 3.74 9.01
CA THR A 380 -2.14 2.83 8.55
C THR A 380 -2.49 1.35 8.69
N PRO A 381 -2.93 0.82 9.85
CA PRO A 381 -3.28 -0.59 9.95
C PRO A 381 -4.51 -0.97 9.13
N LEU A 382 -5.51 -0.08 8.97
CA LEU A 382 -6.68 -0.39 8.15
C LEU A 382 -6.34 -0.46 6.66
N ILE A 383 -5.46 0.42 6.17
CA ILE A 383 -4.93 0.35 4.80
C ILE A 383 -4.11 -0.93 4.60
N LEU A 384 -3.27 -1.31 5.58
CA LEU A 384 -2.51 -2.56 5.50
C LEU A 384 -3.41 -3.80 5.49
N VAL A 385 -4.48 -3.82 6.30
CA VAL A 385 -5.48 -4.90 6.23
C VAL A 385 -6.13 -4.95 4.86
N ALA A 386 -6.55 -3.81 4.30
CA ALA A 386 -7.13 -3.76 2.96
C ALA A 386 -6.16 -4.31 1.91
N LEU A 387 -4.88 -3.89 1.91
CA LEU A 387 -3.84 -4.38 1.01
C LEU A 387 -3.61 -5.90 1.15
N LEU A 388 -3.52 -6.41 2.38
CA LEU A 388 -3.23 -7.82 2.66
C LEU A 388 -4.38 -8.75 2.29
N VAL A 389 -5.62 -8.30 2.46
CA VAL A 389 -6.82 -9.04 2.07
C VAL A 389 -6.99 -8.98 0.55
N ASP A 390 -6.80 -7.81 -0.06
CA ASP A 390 -6.80 -7.64 -1.52
C ASP A 390 -5.73 -8.53 -2.18
N SER A 391 -4.56 -8.66 -1.56
CA SER A 391 -3.46 -9.52 -2.01
C SER A 391 -3.84 -11.01 -2.19
N ILE A 392 -4.94 -11.47 -1.59
CA ILE A 392 -5.46 -12.84 -1.79
C ILE A 392 -6.20 -12.96 -3.13
N PHE A 393 -6.79 -11.86 -3.60
CA PHE A 393 -7.63 -11.81 -4.79
C PHE A 393 -6.96 -11.07 -5.95
N GLU A 394 -5.95 -10.26 -5.73
CA GLU A 394 -5.30 -9.48 -6.78
C GLU A 394 -3.81 -9.29 -6.47
N SER A 395 -3.01 -9.05 -7.49
CA SER A 395 -1.58 -8.76 -7.34
C SER A 395 -1.28 -7.26 -7.20
N PHE A 396 -2.29 -6.40 -7.03
CA PHE A 396 -2.14 -4.93 -7.02
C PHE A 396 -1.14 -4.41 -5.98
N THR A 397 -0.98 -5.12 -4.86
CA THR A 397 -0.04 -4.75 -3.79
C THR A 397 1.44 -4.80 -4.23
N LEU A 398 1.76 -5.47 -5.34
CA LEU A 398 3.14 -5.67 -5.81
C LEU A 398 3.65 -4.60 -6.78
N PHE A 399 2.76 -3.77 -7.33
CA PHE A 399 3.12 -2.74 -8.30
C PHE A 399 2.22 -1.51 -8.19
N GLY A 400 2.62 -0.41 -8.85
CA GLY A 400 1.84 0.83 -8.91
C GLY A 400 1.36 1.34 -7.54
N LEU A 401 0.07 1.63 -7.43
CA LEU A 401 -0.54 2.22 -6.23
C LEU A 401 -0.49 1.31 -5.00
N GLY A 402 -0.65 -0.01 -5.17
CA GLY A 402 -0.65 -0.93 -4.03
C GLY A 402 0.74 -1.04 -3.41
N TRP A 403 1.78 -1.11 -4.26
CA TRP A 403 3.17 -1.10 -3.80
C TRP A 403 3.55 0.22 -3.11
N LEU A 404 3.16 1.37 -3.68
CA LEU A 404 3.35 2.68 -3.06
C LEU A 404 2.74 2.72 -1.66
N MET A 405 1.49 2.28 -1.53
CA MET A 405 0.76 2.29 -0.25
C MET A 405 1.35 1.32 0.77
N LEU A 406 1.78 0.12 0.35
CA LEU A 406 2.44 -0.85 1.23
C LEU A 406 3.74 -0.27 1.79
N VAL A 407 4.62 0.25 0.92
CA VAL A 407 5.90 0.84 1.32
C VAL A 407 5.69 2.04 2.23
N LEU A 408 4.75 2.93 1.88
CA LEU A 408 4.40 4.10 2.68
C LEU A 408 3.94 3.69 4.08
N CYS A 409 3.04 2.71 4.18
CA CYS A 409 2.56 2.20 5.46
C CYS A 409 3.67 1.51 6.27
N ALA A 410 4.56 0.76 5.61
CA ALA A 410 5.70 0.12 6.27
C ALA A 410 6.69 1.14 6.84
N VAL A 411 6.97 2.22 6.10
CA VAL A 411 7.81 3.34 6.57
C VAL A 411 7.18 4.00 7.79
N ARG A 412 5.87 4.31 7.75
CA ARG A 412 5.13 4.88 8.89
C ARG A 412 5.16 3.98 10.12
N ALA A 413 4.94 2.68 9.93
CA ALA A 413 4.98 1.70 10.99
C ALA A 413 6.39 1.55 11.60
N GLY A 414 7.45 1.83 10.84
CA GLY A 414 8.83 1.87 11.33
C GLY A 414 9.15 3.10 12.18
N GLN A 415 8.55 4.26 11.85
CA GLN A 415 8.78 5.52 12.56
C GLN A 415 8.09 5.59 13.93
N SER A 416 6.95 4.92 14.11
CA SER A 416 6.16 5.01 15.35
C SER A 416 6.79 4.31 16.58
N ARG A 417 7.84 3.50 16.39
CA ARG A 417 8.46 2.71 17.47
C ARG A 417 9.99 2.71 17.41
N SER A 418 10.59 3.78 17.91
CA SER A 418 11.94 3.68 18.47
C SER A 418 11.88 2.84 19.74
N TRP A 419 12.05 1.52 19.62
CA TRP A 419 12.16 0.59 20.75
C TRP A 419 13.26 1.01 21.75
N ARG A 420 14.21 1.87 21.32
CA ARG A 420 15.29 2.44 22.11
C ARG A 420 14.89 3.59 23.04
N GLU A 421 13.76 4.27 22.80
CA GLU A 421 13.27 5.32 23.72
C GLU A 421 12.76 4.71 25.02
N ARG A 422 12.15 3.51 24.96
CA ARG A 422 11.75 2.74 26.16
C ARG A 422 12.92 2.25 27.02
N PHE A 423 14.15 2.19 26.48
CA PHE A 423 15.35 1.83 27.26
C PHE A 423 16.14 3.05 27.76
N ARG A 424 15.83 4.26 27.28
CA ARG A 424 16.41 5.50 27.81
C ARG A 424 15.58 6.08 28.94
N GLU A 425 14.28 5.79 28.99
CA GLU A 425 13.44 5.94 30.18
C GLU A 425 13.61 4.71 31.09
N GLY A 426 14.84 4.45 31.53
CA GLY A 426 15.06 3.70 32.77
C GLY A 426 14.62 4.57 33.95
N PRO A 427 14.25 3.99 35.11
CA PRO A 427 13.76 4.77 36.25
C PRO A 427 14.81 5.84 36.57
N VAL A 428 14.39 7.10 36.51
CA VAL A 428 15.11 8.19 37.16
C VAL A 428 15.26 7.76 38.61
N ASP A 429 16.49 7.70 39.09
CA ASP A 429 16.79 7.49 40.50
C ASP A 429 16.13 8.63 41.30
N ASP A 430 14.92 8.40 41.81
CA ASP A 430 14.29 9.14 42.91
C ASP A 430 15.01 8.81 44.23
N VAL A 431 16.32 9.07 44.29
CA VAL A 431 17.12 9.00 45.52
C VAL A 431 18.04 10.20 45.59
N ALA A 432 17.47 11.39 45.75
CA ALA A 432 18.18 12.55 46.33
C ALA A 432 17.23 13.66 46.84
N GLU A 433 16.11 13.34 47.48
CA GLU A 433 15.40 14.30 48.34
C GLU A 433 14.99 13.61 49.64
N GLY A 434 15.87 13.70 50.63
CA GLY A 434 15.68 13.05 51.92
C GLY A 434 16.84 13.27 52.87
N ALA A 435 17.39 14.49 52.93
CA ALA A 435 18.28 14.90 54.01
C ALA A 435 17.66 16.15 54.66
N GLY A 436 17.15 15.94 55.87
CA GLY A 436 16.37 16.89 56.61
C GLY A 436 17.15 18.13 57.06
N LEU A 437 16.38 19.20 57.21
CA LEU A 437 16.67 20.33 58.08
C LEU A 437 17.04 19.83 59.49
N PRO A 438 17.97 20.53 60.16
CA PRO A 438 17.80 20.81 61.58
C PRO A 438 17.68 22.31 61.84
N HIS A 439 16.88 22.57 62.87
CA HIS A 439 16.58 23.83 63.54
C HIS A 439 17.80 24.62 64.05
N GLU A 440 17.58 25.94 64.15
CA GLU A 440 18.07 26.89 65.18
C GLU A 440 19.57 27.18 65.31
N ALA A 441 19.97 28.40 64.91
CA ALA A 441 20.26 29.56 65.78
C ALA A 441 20.73 30.76 64.93
#